data_AF-A0A3Q2T7H6-F1
#
_entry.id   AF-A0A3Q2T7H6-F1
#
_cell.length_a   1.000
_cell.length_b   1.000
_cell.length_c   1.000
_cell.angle_alpha   90.00
_cell.angle_beta   90.00
_cell.angle_gamma   90.00
#
_symmetry.space_group_name_H-M   'P 1'
#
loop_
_entity.id
_entity.type
_entity.pdbx_description
1 polymer ?
#
loop_
_entity_poly.entity_id
_entity_poly.type
_entity_poly.pdbx_seq_one_letter_code
_entity_poly.pdbx_strand_id
1 'polypeptide(L)'
;ISRLVPCPSGHKRTPGGVTSSCRYDVKTSSFKLAIKGCSFECFREVQVKSCCPGYWGPDCMECPDRADRPCSSRGFCSDGLGGNGTCSCQAGFAGTACEDCAPGRYGPTCGSGTCRCVHGLCASGLNGDGRCTCFSGYRGPSCDQGKSLCCYLHLCQQNSQHLDLLSTLTMFLLSSTAKNPCLQPVCHAQASCVHTGPDQHQCACNQGYSGDGRVCMPVNPCQTENGGCSAGSARCVYHGPGKSHCECLAGFEPLADGSCSLKDACQPGSCHRNANCTTAGPGQVQSVPLPASPQLTHLSCRFKSRVFSG
;
A
#
# COMPACT_ATOMS: atom_id res chain seq x y z
N ILE A 1 -41.16 -5.97 50.65
CA ILE A 1 -41.40 -6.68 49.37
C ILE A 1 -40.30 -6.42 48.33
N SER A 2 -39.66 -5.25 48.25
CA SER A 2 -38.57 -4.95 47.28
C SER A 2 -37.20 -5.66 47.47
N ARG A 3 -37.03 -6.58 48.44
CA ARG A 3 -35.76 -7.33 48.58
C ARG A 3 -35.66 -8.57 47.69
N LEU A 4 -36.77 -9.01 47.08
CA LEU A 4 -36.90 -10.31 46.40
C LEU A 4 -36.76 -10.28 44.88
N VAL A 5 -36.57 -9.13 44.24
CA VAL A 5 -36.41 -9.06 42.77
C VAL A 5 -34.91 -9.09 42.43
N PRO A 6 -34.37 -10.19 41.87
CA PRO A 6 -32.98 -10.26 41.42
C PRO A 6 -32.76 -9.45 40.14
N CYS A 7 -31.52 -9.02 39.90
CA CYS A 7 -31.17 -8.44 38.60
C CYS A 7 -31.25 -9.52 37.49
N PRO A 8 -31.48 -9.12 36.23
CA PRO A 8 -31.44 -10.01 35.07
C PRO A 8 -30.09 -10.73 34.96
N SER A 9 -30.08 -11.93 34.38
CA SER A 9 -28.87 -12.76 34.21
C SER A 9 -27.68 -11.95 33.68
N GLY A 10 -26.58 -11.97 34.44
CA GLY A 10 -25.34 -11.26 34.11
C GLY A 10 -25.22 -9.81 34.59
N HIS A 11 -26.18 -9.29 35.37
CA HIS A 11 -26.13 -7.96 35.99
C HIS A 11 -26.05 -8.05 37.53
N LYS A 12 -25.38 -7.07 38.14
CA LYS A 12 -25.21 -6.88 39.59
C LYS A 12 -25.92 -5.59 40.02
N ARG A 13 -26.33 -5.47 41.30
CA ARG A 13 -26.96 -4.25 41.83
C ARG A 13 -25.93 -3.14 42.05
N THR A 14 -26.24 -1.92 41.64
CA THR A 14 -25.40 -0.73 41.88
C THR A 14 -25.31 -0.45 43.38
N PRO A 15 -24.10 -0.34 43.98
CA PRO A 15 -23.94 0.00 45.38
C PRO A 15 -24.48 1.42 45.66
N GLY A 16 -25.41 1.56 46.60
CA GLY A 16 -25.97 2.86 47.01
C GLY A 16 -27.12 3.41 46.17
N GLY A 17 -27.45 2.80 45.03
CA GLY A 17 -28.54 3.24 44.13
C GLY A 17 -29.91 2.64 44.49
N VAL A 18 -30.33 2.75 45.76
CA VAL A 18 -31.65 2.29 46.20
C VAL A 18 -32.51 3.50 46.53
N THR A 19 -33.49 3.78 45.68
CA THR A 19 -34.49 4.82 45.93
C THR A 19 -35.59 4.23 46.80
N SER A 20 -35.64 4.61 48.07
CA SER A 20 -36.74 4.29 48.96
C SER A 20 -37.90 5.28 48.77
N SER A 21 -39.15 4.79 48.78
CA SER A 21 -40.39 5.57 48.59
C SER A 21 -40.81 5.82 47.13
N CYS A 22 -40.51 4.91 46.21
CA CYS A 22 -41.07 4.92 44.86
C CYS A 22 -42.59 4.71 44.90
N ARG A 23 -43.33 5.32 43.98
CA ARG A 23 -44.78 5.16 43.81
C ARG A 23 -45.06 4.63 42.41
N TYR A 24 -45.69 3.47 42.32
CA TYR A 24 -46.04 2.81 41.06
C TYR A 24 -47.54 2.90 40.86
N ASP A 25 -47.98 3.52 39.77
CA ASP A 25 -49.40 3.63 39.44
C ASP A 25 -49.81 2.49 38.50
N VAL A 26 -50.51 1.50 39.04
CA VAL A 26 -51.07 0.38 38.26
C VAL A 26 -52.46 0.77 37.79
N LYS A 27 -52.64 0.87 36.46
CA LYS A 27 -53.94 1.10 35.82
C LYS A 27 -54.58 -0.24 35.48
N THR A 28 -55.75 -0.53 36.05
CA THR A 28 -56.68 -1.54 35.53
C THR A 28 -57.82 -0.83 34.79
N SER A 29 -58.66 -1.60 34.10
CA SER A 29 -59.80 -1.10 33.31
C SER A 29 -60.82 -0.28 34.13
N SER A 30 -60.77 -0.34 35.46
CA SER A 30 -61.72 0.32 36.35
C SER A 30 -61.11 1.20 37.45
N PHE A 31 -59.81 1.10 37.78
CA PHE A 31 -59.19 1.90 38.85
C PHE A 31 -57.69 2.18 38.63
N LYS A 32 -57.19 3.27 39.25
CA LYS A 32 -55.76 3.58 39.40
C LYS A 32 -55.32 3.29 40.83
N LEU A 33 -54.41 2.33 41.00
CA LEU A 33 -53.85 1.99 42.31
C LEU A 33 -52.39 2.43 42.41
N ALA A 34 -52.11 3.28 43.39
CA ALA A 34 -50.77 3.77 43.71
C ALA A 34 -50.11 2.90 44.78
N ILE A 35 -49.07 2.14 44.39
CA ILE A 35 -48.36 1.22 45.27
C ILE A 35 -47.02 1.84 45.68
N LYS A 36 -46.73 1.90 46.98
CA LYS A 36 -45.42 2.32 47.50
C LYS A 36 -44.41 1.18 47.39
N GLY A 37 -43.22 1.46 46.87
CA GLY A 37 -42.13 0.50 46.70
C GLY A 37 -40.75 1.15 46.69
N CYS A 38 -39.76 0.45 46.15
CA CYS A 38 -38.39 0.92 46.02
C CYS A 38 -37.83 0.47 44.66
N SER A 39 -37.02 1.31 44.01
CA SER A 39 -36.29 0.98 42.78
C SER A 39 -34.81 0.79 43.09
N PHE A 40 -34.17 -0.07 42.31
CA PHE A 40 -32.73 -0.28 42.35
C PHE A 40 -32.20 -0.41 40.93
N GLU A 41 -30.99 0.07 40.71
CA GLU A 41 -30.35 0.01 39.40
C GLU A 41 -29.45 -1.23 39.31
N CYS A 42 -29.47 -1.89 38.15
CA CYS A 42 -28.62 -3.03 37.86
C CYS A 42 -27.57 -2.62 36.81
N PHE A 43 -26.30 -2.93 37.07
CA PHE A 43 -25.18 -2.72 36.16
C PHE A 43 -24.53 -4.05 35.78
N ARG A 44 -23.87 -4.10 34.63
CA ARG A 44 -22.96 -5.20 34.29
C ARG A 44 -21.62 -4.63 33.86
N GLU A 45 -20.56 -5.31 34.25
CA GLU A 45 -19.22 -4.97 33.78
C GLU A 45 -18.96 -5.65 32.45
N VAL A 46 -18.47 -4.87 31.52
CA VAL A 46 -18.32 -5.24 30.13
C VAL A 46 -16.88 -4.75 29.83
N GLN A 47 -15.86 -5.63 29.91
CA GLN A 47 -14.50 -5.33 29.37
C GLN A 47 -14.54 -4.82 27.92
N VAL A 48 -14.36 -3.53 27.75
CA VAL A 48 -14.18 -2.93 26.43
C VAL A 48 -12.81 -3.37 25.93
N LYS A 49 -12.74 -3.99 24.74
CA LYS A 49 -11.44 -4.23 24.10
C LYS A 49 -10.88 -2.87 23.69
N SER A 50 -9.60 -2.64 23.92
CA SER A 50 -8.86 -1.46 23.44
C SER A 50 -7.46 -1.90 23.07
N CYS A 51 -6.84 -1.19 22.13
CA CYS A 51 -5.45 -1.40 21.81
C CYS A 51 -4.54 -0.75 22.87
N CYS A 52 -3.34 -1.30 23.04
CA CYS A 52 -2.27 -0.63 23.78
C CYS A 52 -1.80 0.60 23.00
N PRO A 53 -1.16 1.59 23.66
CA PRO A 53 -0.56 2.74 22.97
C PRO A 53 0.39 2.29 21.86
N GLY A 54 0.34 2.94 20.70
CA GLY A 54 1.15 2.56 19.54
C GLY A 54 0.59 1.38 18.72
N TYR A 55 -0.65 0.96 18.98
CA TYR A 55 -1.36 -0.04 18.19
C TYR A 55 -2.72 0.48 17.71
N TRP A 56 -3.14 0.08 16.50
CA TRP A 56 -4.30 0.67 15.82
C TRP A 56 -5.21 -0.36 15.13
N GLY A 57 -6.45 0.05 14.88
CA GLY A 57 -7.45 -0.76 14.18
C GLY A 57 -8.09 -1.86 15.03
N PRO A 58 -9.00 -2.66 14.45
CA PRO A 58 -9.78 -3.67 15.17
C PRO A 58 -8.93 -4.86 15.65
N ASP A 59 -7.84 -5.15 14.95
CA ASP A 59 -6.89 -6.23 15.26
C ASP A 59 -5.67 -5.75 16.06
N CYS A 60 -5.62 -4.46 16.43
CA CYS A 60 -4.51 -3.83 17.15
C CYS A 60 -3.15 -4.10 16.47
N MET A 61 -3.02 -3.69 15.22
CA MET A 61 -1.77 -3.73 14.48
C MET A 61 -0.78 -2.69 15.01
N GLU A 62 0.51 -2.99 14.96
CA GLU A 62 1.57 -2.06 15.39
C GLU A 62 1.64 -0.82 14.48
N CYS A 63 1.86 0.36 15.08
CA CYS A 63 2.12 1.60 14.34
C CYS A 63 3.45 1.51 13.55
N PRO A 64 3.60 2.27 12.45
CA PRO A 64 4.83 2.28 11.66
C PRO A 64 6.08 2.56 12.49
N ASP A 65 7.19 1.89 12.14
CA ASP A 65 8.42 1.71 12.92
C ASP A 65 8.24 0.72 14.08
N ARG A 66 7.81 1.18 15.27
CA ARG A 66 7.58 0.35 16.45
C ARG A 66 6.49 0.92 17.37
N ALA A 67 5.83 0.08 18.16
CA ALA A 67 4.82 0.51 19.14
C ALA A 67 5.40 1.37 20.28
N ASP A 68 6.65 1.13 20.69
CA ASP A 68 7.31 1.90 21.75
C ASP A 68 7.81 3.27 21.24
N ARG A 69 8.08 3.38 19.94
CA ARG A 69 8.61 4.58 19.28
C ARG A 69 7.93 4.81 17.93
N PRO A 70 6.60 5.04 17.92
CA PRO A 70 5.85 5.15 16.68
C PRO A 70 6.35 6.34 15.86
N CYS A 71 6.30 6.18 14.54
CA CYS A 71 6.67 7.24 13.59
C CYS A 71 8.10 7.77 13.82
N SER A 72 9.07 6.88 14.07
CA SER A 72 10.48 7.20 14.31
C SER A 72 10.73 8.18 15.46
N SER A 73 9.78 8.34 16.39
CA SER A 73 9.76 9.41 17.40
C SER A 73 9.78 10.83 16.81
N ARG A 74 9.39 10.99 15.54
CA ARG A 74 9.40 12.24 14.75
C ARG A 74 8.00 12.60 14.24
N GLY A 75 6.97 11.97 14.79
CA GLY A 75 5.57 12.21 14.44
C GLY A 75 4.62 11.58 15.45
N PHE A 76 3.32 11.69 15.18
CA PHE A 76 2.27 11.11 15.99
C PHE A 76 1.46 10.08 15.17
N CYS A 77 1.24 8.89 15.72
CA CYS A 77 0.47 7.84 15.05
C CYS A 77 -1.03 7.97 15.38
N SER A 78 -1.89 7.80 14.37
CA SER A 78 -3.34 7.63 14.57
C SER A 78 -3.64 6.24 15.13
N ASP A 79 -3.51 6.12 16.46
CA ASP A 79 -3.62 4.87 17.20
C ASP A 79 -5.01 4.63 17.84
N GLY A 80 -5.20 3.45 18.43
CA GLY A 80 -6.48 3.01 18.99
C GLY A 80 -7.42 2.36 17.96
N LEU A 81 -8.59 1.91 18.45
CA LEU A 81 -9.53 1.11 17.64
C LEU A 81 -10.12 1.85 16.43
N GLY A 82 -10.25 3.16 16.51
CA GLY A 82 -10.68 4.03 15.40
C GLY A 82 -9.51 4.62 14.61
N GLY A 83 -8.28 4.35 15.04
CA GLY A 83 -7.07 4.78 14.36
C GLY A 83 -6.87 4.01 13.06
N ASN A 84 -6.17 4.62 12.11
CA ASN A 84 -5.85 4.06 10.80
C ASN A 84 -4.34 3.87 10.60
N GLY A 85 -3.53 4.02 11.66
CA GLY A 85 -2.08 3.82 11.63
C GLY A 85 -1.30 4.89 10.88
N THR A 86 -1.96 5.96 10.41
CA THR A 86 -1.28 7.03 9.67
C THR A 86 -0.42 7.87 10.62
N CYS A 87 0.85 8.07 10.26
CA CYS A 87 1.76 8.96 10.98
C CYS A 87 1.61 10.40 10.50
N SER A 88 1.38 11.32 11.44
CA SER A 88 1.43 12.76 11.24
C SER A 88 2.83 13.27 11.60
N CYS A 89 3.63 13.60 10.59
CA CYS A 89 5.04 13.93 10.77
C CYS A 89 5.28 15.37 11.25
N GLN A 90 6.32 15.53 12.08
CA GLN A 90 6.83 16.83 12.48
C GLN A 90 7.39 17.59 11.27
N ALA A 91 7.35 18.92 11.32
CA ALA A 91 7.79 19.79 10.22
C ALA A 91 9.20 19.42 9.71
N GLY A 92 9.29 19.15 8.41
CA GLY A 92 10.54 18.78 7.74
C GLY A 92 10.78 17.28 7.58
N PHE A 93 9.98 16.43 8.22
CA PHE A 93 9.99 14.97 8.03
C PHE A 93 8.88 14.51 7.09
N ALA A 94 9.10 13.38 6.44
CA ALA A 94 8.17 12.71 5.54
C ALA A 94 8.39 11.19 5.59
N GLY A 95 7.54 10.45 4.90
CA GLY A 95 7.53 8.99 4.92
C GLY A 95 6.38 8.44 5.74
N THR A 96 6.21 7.11 5.69
CA THR A 96 5.10 6.41 6.34
C THR A 96 5.24 6.32 7.86
N ALA A 97 6.48 6.40 8.33
CA ALA A 97 6.91 6.40 9.70
C ALA A 97 7.75 7.64 10.05
N CYS A 98 7.66 8.73 9.28
CA CYS A 98 8.48 9.94 9.45
C CYS A 98 10.00 9.65 9.46
N GLU A 99 10.38 8.64 8.68
CA GLU A 99 11.71 8.07 8.54
C GLU A 99 12.59 8.84 7.56
N ASP A 100 12.02 9.78 6.80
CA ASP A 100 12.72 10.52 5.76
C ASP A 100 12.53 12.03 5.89
N CYS A 101 13.28 12.78 5.10
CA CYS A 101 13.10 14.23 5.02
C CYS A 101 12.01 14.60 4.01
N ALA A 102 11.28 15.67 4.31
CA ALA A 102 10.40 16.30 3.31
C ALA A 102 11.22 16.70 2.07
N PRO A 103 10.60 16.73 0.88
CA PRO A 103 11.30 16.91 -0.39
C PRO A 103 12.28 18.10 -0.38
N GLY A 104 13.51 17.83 -0.78
CA GLY A 104 14.57 18.84 -0.85
C GLY A 104 15.20 19.24 0.48
N ARG A 105 14.83 18.62 1.61
CA ARG A 105 15.53 18.82 2.90
C ARG A 105 16.57 17.73 3.13
N TYR A 106 17.54 18.04 3.97
CA TYR A 106 18.66 17.14 4.27
C TYR A 106 19.17 17.30 5.71
N GLY A 107 19.98 16.33 6.11
CA GLY A 107 20.63 16.25 7.40
C GLY A 107 19.84 15.43 8.43
N PRO A 108 20.47 15.08 9.56
CA PRO A 108 19.94 14.10 10.51
C PRO A 108 18.65 14.57 11.20
N THR A 109 18.38 15.87 11.18
CA THR A 109 17.17 16.51 11.72
C THR A 109 16.28 17.11 10.62
N CYS A 110 16.63 16.94 9.34
CA CYS A 110 15.97 17.57 8.19
C CYS A 110 15.85 19.12 8.29
N GLY A 111 16.60 19.72 9.21
CA GLY A 111 16.65 21.16 9.48
C GLY A 111 17.94 21.82 9.01
N SER A 112 18.91 21.06 8.48
CA SER A 112 20.22 21.60 8.05
C SER A 112 20.10 22.54 6.85
N GLY A 113 19.05 22.43 6.05
CA GLY A 113 18.75 23.35 4.98
C GLY A 113 17.81 22.77 3.93
N THR A 114 17.54 23.55 2.89
CA THR A 114 16.84 23.10 1.68
C THR A 114 17.80 23.12 0.50
N CYS A 115 17.75 22.08 -0.34
CA CYS A 115 18.49 21.97 -1.57
C CYS A 115 18.14 23.11 -2.53
N ARG A 116 19.16 23.71 -3.15
CA ARG A 116 19.05 24.81 -4.11
C ARG A 116 19.55 24.44 -5.51
N CYS A 117 19.66 23.15 -5.80
CA CYS A 117 20.17 22.68 -7.09
C CYS A 117 19.18 23.05 -8.21
N VAL A 118 19.62 23.82 -9.20
CA VAL A 118 18.78 24.21 -10.35
C VAL A 118 18.79 23.11 -11.41
N HIS A 119 19.99 22.68 -11.84
CA HIS A 119 20.18 21.64 -12.84
C HIS A 119 21.04 20.49 -12.30
N GLY A 120 20.56 19.82 -11.27
CA GLY A 120 21.26 18.69 -10.68
C GLY A 120 20.45 17.94 -9.63
N LEU A 121 21.00 16.80 -9.20
CA LEU A 121 20.44 16.01 -8.12
C LEU A 121 21.04 16.47 -6.79
N CYS A 122 20.21 16.55 -5.75
CA CYS A 122 20.66 16.88 -4.40
C CYS A 122 20.90 15.63 -3.57
N ALA A 123 21.96 15.62 -2.76
CA ALA A 123 22.12 14.70 -1.64
C ALA A 123 21.14 15.07 -0.51
N SER A 124 19.86 14.73 -0.70
CA SER A 124 18.77 14.93 0.27
C SER A 124 18.59 13.75 1.23
N GLY A 125 17.71 13.90 2.22
CA GLY A 125 17.40 12.86 3.22
C GLY A 125 18.26 12.95 4.48
N LEU A 126 18.06 12.01 5.41
CA LEU A 126 18.66 12.04 6.75
C LEU A 126 20.20 12.02 6.74
N ASN A 127 20.80 11.31 5.78
CA ASN A 127 22.25 11.22 5.60
C ASN A 127 22.79 12.21 4.55
N GLY A 128 21.91 13.01 3.96
CA GLY A 128 22.27 13.99 2.95
C GLY A 128 22.99 15.20 3.55
N ASP A 129 23.98 15.72 2.83
CA ASP A 129 24.71 16.94 3.17
C ASP A 129 24.23 18.15 2.34
N GLY A 130 23.26 17.95 1.44
CA GLY A 130 22.72 19.00 0.57
C GLY A 130 23.59 19.33 -0.64
N ARG A 131 24.66 18.56 -0.90
CA ARG A 131 25.53 18.79 -2.04
C ARG A 131 24.83 18.46 -3.36
N CYS A 132 25.03 19.31 -4.36
CA CYS A 132 24.47 19.11 -5.69
C CYS A 132 25.43 18.34 -6.61
N THR A 133 24.89 17.35 -7.31
CA THR A 133 25.55 16.66 -8.42
C THR A 133 24.95 17.18 -9.72
N CYS A 134 25.73 17.99 -10.46
CA CYS A 134 25.22 18.69 -11.63
C CYS A 134 25.05 17.80 -12.85
N PHE A 135 23.98 18.05 -13.61
CA PHE A 135 23.78 17.45 -14.92
C PHE A 135 24.84 17.94 -15.93
N SER A 136 25.05 17.15 -16.99
CA SER A 136 25.98 17.49 -18.06
C SER A 136 25.67 18.87 -18.65
N GLY A 137 26.69 19.72 -18.74
CA GLY A 137 26.53 21.10 -19.20
C GLY A 137 26.31 22.13 -18.08
N TYR A 138 26.24 21.74 -16.81
CA TYR A 138 26.12 22.67 -15.68
C TYR A 138 27.25 22.49 -14.65
N ARG A 139 27.62 23.57 -13.96
CA ARG A 139 28.65 23.60 -12.92
C ARG A 139 28.27 24.57 -11.80
N GLY A 140 29.11 24.60 -10.76
CA GLY A 140 28.90 25.41 -9.57
C GLY A 140 28.20 24.63 -8.45
N PRO A 141 28.18 25.17 -7.23
CA PRO A 141 27.62 24.50 -6.05
C PRO A 141 26.11 24.28 -6.14
N SER A 142 25.38 25.10 -6.91
CA SER A 142 23.94 25.01 -7.16
C SER A 142 23.57 24.56 -8.58
N CYS A 143 24.56 24.22 -9.40
CA CYS A 143 24.34 23.82 -10.81
C CYS A 143 23.55 24.84 -11.64
N ASP A 144 23.74 26.13 -11.34
CA ASP A 144 23.13 27.28 -12.00
C ASP A 144 23.97 27.80 -13.17
N GLN A 145 25.25 27.45 -13.23
CA GLN A 145 26.17 27.97 -14.24
C GLN A 145 26.26 26.99 -15.41
N GLY A 146 25.89 27.44 -16.61
CA GLY A 146 26.15 26.70 -17.84
C GLY A 146 27.66 26.55 -18.09
N LYS A 147 28.10 25.34 -18.43
CA LYS A 147 29.44 25.10 -18.96
C LYS A 147 29.48 25.66 -20.38
N SER A 148 30.40 26.59 -20.64
CA SER A 148 30.64 27.10 -22.00
C SER A 148 31.07 25.97 -22.94
N LEU A 149 30.78 26.12 -24.24
CA LEU A 149 31.18 25.21 -25.32
C LEU A 149 32.70 24.89 -25.27
N CYS A 150 33.50 25.83 -24.78
CA CYS A 150 34.95 25.68 -24.58
C CYS A 150 35.33 24.56 -23.59
N CYS A 151 34.55 24.35 -22.51
CA CYS A 151 34.78 23.27 -21.56
C CYS A 151 34.38 21.89 -22.13
N TYR A 152 33.42 21.85 -23.05
CA TYR A 152 32.97 20.62 -23.69
C TYR A 152 34.02 20.05 -24.66
N LEU A 153 34.82 20.95 -25.25
CA LEU A 153 35.90 20.59 -26.17
C LEU A 153 37.26 20.37 -25.47
N HIS A 154 37.35 20.42 -24.14
CA HIS A 154 38.62 20.31 -23.40
C HIS A 154 39.68 21.38 -23.79
N LEU A 155 39.26 22.55 -24.29
CA LEU A 155 40.19 23.62 -24.70
C LEU A 155 40.47 24.66 -23.60
N CYS A 156 40.06 24.40 -22.36
CA CYS A 156 40.37 25.29 -21.23
C CYS A 156 41.82 25.13 -20.77
N GLN A 157 42.76 25.67 -21.55
CA GLN A 157 44.01 26.16 -20.98
C GLN A 157 43.69 27.44 -20.22
N GLN A 158 44.27 27.60 -19.03
CA GLN A 158 44.14 28.82 -18.24
C GLN A 158 44.49 30.04 -19.11
N ASN A 159 43.52 30.94 -19.24
CA ASN A 159 43.69 32.29 -19.77
C ASN A 159 43.91 32.37 -21.30
N SER A 160 42.84 32.52 -22.11
CA SER A 160 42.95 33.08 -23.47
C SER A 160 41.59 33.60 -23.95
N GLN A 161 41.62 34.79 -24.55
CA GLN A 161 40.45 35.55 -25.00
C GLN A 161 39.81 34.98 -26.27
N HIS A 162 38.53 35.30 -26.45
CA HIS A 162 37.67 34.91 -27.58
C HIS A 162 38.31 35.19 -28.95
N LEU A 163 38.30 34.20 -29.83
CA LEU A 163 38.54 34.40 -31.27
C LEU A 163 37.32 33.89 -32.05
N ASP A 164 36.59 34.82 -32.65
CA ASP A 164 35.43 34.56 -33.51
C ASP A 164 35.86 33.88 -34.82
N LEU A 165 35.38 32.67 -35.08
CA LEU A 165 35.59 31.95 -36.35
C LEU A 165 34.28 31.85 -37.14
N LEU A 166 33.87 32.97 -37.72
CA LEU A 166 32.72 33.06 -38.64
C LEU A 166 33.14 32.97 -40.12
N SER A 167 34.24 32.29 -40.45
CA SER A 167 34.80 32.30 -41.83
C SER A 167 34.95 30.93 -42.52
N THR A 168 34.44 29.82 -41.99
CA THR A 168 34.64 28.49 -42.62
C THR A 168 33.36 27.85 -43.16
N LEU A 169 32.28 28.64 -43.37
CA LEU A 169 30.96 28.16 -43.79
C LEU A 169 30.87 27.69 -45.26
N THR A 170 31.94 27.60 -46.04
CA THR A 170 31.83 27.39 -47.50
C THR A 170 32.63 26.24 -48.13
N MET A 171 33.29 25.35 -47.38
CA MET A 171 34.14 24.30 -48.00
C MET A 171 33.93 22.84 -47.55
N PHE A 172 32.78 22.46 -46.99
CA PHE A 172 32.50 21.05 -46.62
C PHE A 172 31.18 20.49 -47.20
N LEU A 173 30.75 20.95 -48.37
CA LEU A 173 29.57 20.42 -49.07
C LEU A 173 29.86 19.25 -50.04
N LEU A 174 31.04 18.59 -49.97
CA LEU A 174 31.44 17.57 -50.95
C LEU A 174 31.98 16.27 -50.32
N SER A 175 31.26 15.66 -49.38
CA SER A 175 31.52 14.27 -48.94
C SER A 175 30.27 13.55 -48.42
N SER A 176 29.12 13.71 -49.07
CA SER A 176 27.89 12.99 -48.70
C SER A 176 27.76 11.66 -49.46
N THR A 177 28.59 10.67 -49.14
CA THR A 177 28.14 9.27 -49.29
C THR A 177 27.20 9.01 -48.12
N ALA A 178 25.91 8.78 -48.40
CA ALA A 178 24.93 8.46 -47.36
C ALA A 178 25.41 7.25 -46.54
N LYS A 179 25.93 7.51 -45.34
CA LYS A 179 26.36 6.46 -44.41
C LYS A 179 25.11 5.84 -43.82
N ASN A 180 24.96 4.52 -43.96
CA ASN A 180 23.91 3.79 -43.25
C ASN A 180 24.33 3.63 -41.78
N PRO A 181 23.65 4.28 -40.82
CA PRO A 181 24.02 4.24 -39.40
C PRO A 181 23.84 2.85 -38.78
N CYS A 182 23.00 1.99 -39.35
CA CYS A 182 22.68 0.67 -38.83
C CYS A 182 23.79 -0.37 -39.03
N LEU A 183 24.84 -0.04 -39.78
CA LEU A 183 26.04 -0.88 -39.89
C LEU A 183 26.95 -0.78 -38.64
N GLN A 184 26.62 0.13 -37.72
CA GLN A 184 27.29 0.30 -36.43
C GLN A 184 26.32 -0.05 -35.28
N PRO A 185 26.82 -0.43 -34.09
CA PRO A 185 25.98 -0.75 -32.93
C PRO A 185 25.41 0.52 -32.28
N VAL A 186 24.54 1.23 -33.01
CA VAL A 186 23.92 2.51 -32.59
C VAL A 186 22.62 2.34 -31.79
N CYS A 187 22.01 1.15 -31.84
CA CYS A 187 20.80 0.77 -31.11
C CYS A 187 21.12 -0.19 -29.96
N HIS A 188 20.16 -0.37 -29.04
CA HIS A 188 20.27 -1.37 -27.98
C HIS A 188 20.43 -2.79 -28.55
N ALA A 189 21.10 -3.69 -27.84
CA ALA A 189 21.27 -5.08 -28.26
C ALA A 189 19.94 -5.84 -28.45
N GLN A 190 18.88 -5.39 -27.77
CA GLN A 190 17.51 -5.90 -27.90
C GLN A 190 16.62 -4.99 -28.75
N ALA A 191 17.20 -4.28 -29.72
CA ALA A 191 16.49 -3.45 -30.68
C ALA A 191 16.96 -3.72 -32.12
N SER A 192 16.06 -3.45 -33.05
CA SER A 192 16.29 -3.47 -34.49
C SER A 192 16.52 -2.03 -34.98
N CYS A 193 17.49 -1.85 -35.87
CA CYS A 193 17.79 -0.57 -36.50
C CYS A 193 17.14 -0.49 -37.89
N VAL A 194 16.37 0.56 -38.13
CA VAL A 194 15.76 0.87 -39.42
C VAL A 194 16.40 2.14 -39.97
N HIS A 195 17.02 2.03 -41.15
CA HIS A 195 17.62 3.18 -41.83
C HIS A 195 16.52 4.01 -42.50
N THR A 196 16.36 5.27 -42.08
CA THR A 196 15.28 6.16 -42.56
C THR A 196 15.78 7.27 -43.48
N GLY A 197 17.09 7.48 -43.58
CA GLY A 197 17.69 8.47 -44.48
C GLY A 197 19.20 8.66 -44.19
N PRO A 198 19.89 9.52 -44.96
CA PRO A 198 21.33 9.79 -44.76
C PRO A 198 21.61 10.24 -43.32
N ASP A 199 22.47 9.52 -42.61
CA ASP A 199 22.77 9.71 -41.17
C ASP A 199 21.54 9.63 -40.22
N GLN A 200 20.38 9.18 -40.71
CA GLN A 200 19.14 9.07 -39.95
C GLN A 200 18.70 7.61 -39.80
N HIS A 201 18.40 7.23 -38.56
CA HIS A 201 17.96 5.89 -38.21
C HIS A 201 16.91 5.95 -37.11
N GLN A 202 16.08 4.92 -37.04
CA GLN A 202 15.18 4.66 -35.92
C GLN A 202 15.50 3.30 -35.32
N CYS A 203 15.48 3.23 -33.99
CA CYS A 203 15.64 1.99 -33.27
C CYS A 203 14.27 1.55 -32.75
N ALA A 204 13.91 0.28 -32.95
CA ALA A 204 12.68 -0.30 -32.43
C ALA A 204 13.00 -1.52 -31.57
N CYS A 205 12.52 -1.55 -30.32
CA CYS A 205 12.75 -2.68 -29.42
C CYS A 205 12.16 -3.98 -29.99
N ASN A 206 12.87 -5.08 -29.77
CA ASN A 206 12.44 -6.41 -30.17
C ASN A 206 11.20 -6.84 -29.38
N GLN A 207 10.46 -7.82 -29.91
CA GLN A 207 9.26 -8.34 -29.24
C GLN A 207 9.56 -8.79 -27.81
N GLY A 208 8.70 -8.37 -26.87
CA GLY A 208 8.88 -8.65 -25.44
C GLY A 208 9.74 -7.63 -24.68
N TYR A 209 10.22 -6.59 -25.36
CA TYR A 209 10.92 -5.45 -24.76
C TYR A 209 10.19 -4.13 -25.06
N SER A 210 10.32 -3.15 -24.16
CA SER A 210 9.74 -1.82 -24.29
C SER A 210 10.79 -0.73 -24.04
N GLY A 211 10.63 0.41 -24.73
CA GLY A 211 11.53 1.55 -24.64
C GLY A 211 11.63 2.33 -25.95
N ASP A 212 12.68 3.14 -26.06
CA ASP A 212 12.93 4.05 -27.19
C ASP A 212 13.86 3.45 -28.27
N GLY A 213 14.23 2.18 -28.13
CA GLY A 213 15.12 1.47 -29.05
C GLY A 213 16.61 1.71 -28.80
N ARG A 214 16.98 2.78 -28.08
CA ARG A 214 18.35 2.94 -27.53
C ARG A 214 18.49 2.29 -26.17
N VAL A 215 17.39 2.25 -25.41
CA VAL A 215 17.23 1.49 -24.17
C VAL A 215 15.99 0.63 -24.33
N CYS A 216 16.15 -0.69 -24.22
CA CYS A 216 15.03 -1.63 -24.27
C CYS A 216 15.02 -2.49 -23.01
N MET A 217 13.99 -2.31 -22.19
CA MET A 217 13.78 -3.05 -20.96
C MET A 217 12.86 -4.24 -21.21
N PRO A 218 13.10 -5.39 -20.57
CA PRO A 218 12.23 -6.55 -20.72
C PRO A 218 10.84 -6.24 -20.17
N VAL A 219 9.80 -6.51 -20.96
CA VAL A 219 8.41 -6.39 -20.52
C VAL A 219 8.10 -7.58 -19.62
N ASN A 220 7.62 -7.31 -18.41
CA ASN A 220 7.07 -8.34 -17.53
C ASN A 220 5.54 -8.31 -17.61
N PRO A 221 4.89 -9.29 -18.28
CA PRO A 221 3.44 -9.33 -18.40
C PRO A 221 2.73 -9.41 -17.03
N CYS A 222 3.37 -10.01 -16.02
CA CYS A 222 2.77 -10.16 -14.69
C CYS A 222 2.59 -8.83 -13.94
N GLN A 223 3.24 -7.75 -14.37
CA GLN A 223 3.10 -6.43 -13.76
C GLN A 223 1.81 -5.71 -14.17
N THR A 224 1.13 -6.19 -15.21
CA THR A 224 -0.12 -5.61 -15.71
C THR A 224 -1.20 -6.68 -15.66
N GLU A 225 -2.31 -6.41 -14.96
CA GLU A 225 -3.49 -7.30 -14.91
C GLU A 225 -3.15 -8.78 -14.60
N ASN A 226 -2.16 -9.02 -13.72
CA ASN A 226 -1.69 -10.38 -13.37
C ASN A 226 -1.32 -11.23 -14.61
N GLY A 227 -0.81 -10.62 -15.68
CA GLY A 227 -0.47 -11.32 -16.93
C GLY A 227 -1.67 -12.00 -17.61
N GLY A 228 -2.90 -11.57 -17.32
CA GLY A 228 -4.13 -12.20 -17.80
C GLY A 228 -4.57 -13.43 -16.99
N CYS A 229 -3.91 -13.74 -15.87
CA CYS A 229 -4.26 -14.87 -15.02
C CYS A 229 -5.49 -14.59 -14.15
N SER A 230 -6.34 -15.59 -13.95
CA SER A 230 -7.56 -15.51 -13.14
C SER A 230 -7.30 -14.97 -11.73
N ALA A 231 -7.91 -13.84 -11.39
CA ALA A 231 -7.75 -13.20 -10.09
C ALA A 231 -8.26 -14.11 -8.97
N GLY A 232 -7.44 -14.33 -7.95
CA GLY A 232 -7.80 -15.11 -6.76
C GLY A 232 -7.66 -16.64 -6.90
N SER A 233 -7.41 -17.18 -8.10
CA SER A 233 -7.19 -18.62 -8.31
C SER A 233 -5.86 -18.98 -8.99
N ALA A 234 -5.17 -18.01 -9.61
CA ALA A 234 -3.89 -18.21 -10.27
C ALA A 234 -2.91 -17.07 -10.00
N ARG A 235 -1.61 -17.39 -9.92
CA ARG A 235 -0.52 -16.40 -9.92
C ARG A 235 0.25 -16.44 -11.23
N CYS A 236 0.60 -15.26 -11.72
CA CYS A 236 1.46 -15.14 -12.90
C CYS A 236 2.92 -15.42 -12.55
N VAL A 237 3.57 -16.25 -13.35
CA VAL A 237 5.00 -16.56 -13.27
C VAL A 237 5.70 -16.01 -14.51
N TYR A 238 6.72 -15.19 -14.29
CA TYR A 238 7.51 -14.56 -15.35
C TYR A 238 8.57 -15.53 -15.87
N HIS A 239 8.57 -15.80 -17.18
CA HIS A 239 9.51 -16.72 -17.84
C HIS A 239 10.50 -16.04 -18.78
N GLY A 240 10.37 -14.72 -18.96
CA GLY A 240 11.28 -13.95 -19.79
C GLY A 240 10.56 -12.79 -20.49
N PRO A 241 11.28 -11.99 -21.28
CA PRO A 241 10.76 -10.79 -21.92
C PRO A 241 9.48 -11.07 -22.70
N GLY A 242 8.37 -10.46 -22.29
CA GLY A 242 7.04 -10.66 -22.87
C GLY A 242 6.43 -12.05 -22.69
N LYS A 243 7.00 -12.93 -21.86
CA LYS A 243 6.55 -14.31 -21.65
C LYS A 243 6.22 -14.58 -20.18
N SER A 244 5.05 -15.16 -19.95
CA SER A 244 4.58 -15.60 -18.63
C SER A 244 3.69 -16.84 -18.76
N HIS A 245 3.47 -17.55 -17.65
CA HIS A 245 2.39 -18.53 -17.55
C HIS A 245 1.63 -18.37 -16.23
N CYS A 246 0.39 -18.84 -16.20
CA CYS A 246 -0.44 -18.85 -15.00
C CYS A 246 -0.23 -20.15 -14.23
N GLU A 247 0.16 -20.05 -12.96
CA GLU A 247 0.28 -21.18 -12.04
C GLU A 247 -0.90 -21.15 -11.06
N CYS A 248 -1.70 -22.22 -11.01
CA CYS A 248 -2.84 -22.29 -10.11
C CYS A 248 -2.40 -22.25 -8.64
N LEU A 249 -3.15 -21.54 -7.82
CA LEU A 249 -2.93 -21.48 -6.38
C LEU A 249 -3.29 -22.82 -5.72
N ALA A 250 -2.78 -23.06 -4.52
CA ALA A 250 -3.07 -24.28 -3.77
C ALA A 250 -4.60 -24.42 -3.55
N GLY A 251 -5.12 -25.63 -3.81
CA GLY A 251 -6.56 -25.88 -3.77
C GLY A 251 -7.29 -25.55 -5.07
N PHE A 252 -6.57 -25.17 -6.13
CA PHE A 252 -7.10 -25.03 -7.48
C PHE A 252 -6.41 -26.00 -8.45
N GLU A 253 -7.10 -26.37 -9.52
CA GLU A 253 -6.61 -27.23 -10.59
C GLU A 253 -6.77 -26.55 -11.97
N PRO A 254 -5.85 -26.82 -12.91
CA PRO A 254 -5.88 -26.20 -14.23
C PRO A 254 -6.97 -26.82 -15.12
N LEU A 255 -7.70 -25.99 -15.85
CA LEU A 255 -8.63 -26.39 -16.90
C LEU A 255 -7.93 -26.41 -18.28
N ALA A 256 -8.61 -27.03 -19.25
CA ALA A 256 -8.14 -27.13 -20.64
C ALA A 256 -7.95 -25.76 -21.34
N ASP A 257 -8.59 -24.70 -20.85
CA ASP A 257 -8.48 -23.33 -21.37
C ASP A 257 -7.41 -22.48 -20.67
N GLY A 258 -6.66 -23.06 -19.71
CA GLY A 258 -5.63 -22.35 -18.93
C GLY A 258 -6.17 -21.56 -17.73
N SER A 259 -7.47 -21.62 -17.45
CA SER A 259 -8.07 -21.10 -16.22
C SER A 259 -7.90 -22.07 -15.05
N CYS A 260 -8.12 -21.61 -13.82
CA CYS A 260 -7.98 -22.43 -12.61
C CYS A 260 -9.32 -22.55 -11.87
N SER A 261 -9.81 -23.79 -11.66
CA SER A 261 -11.02 -24.10 -10.88
C SER A 261 -10.66 -24.60 -9.49
N LEU A 262 -11.60 -24.44 -8.57
CA LEU A 262 -11.47 -24.98 -7.22
C LEU A 262 -11.40 -26.50 -7.27
N LYS A 263 -10.34 -27.07 -6.72
CA LYS A 263 -10.16 -28.51 -6.59
C LYS A 263 -11.10 -29.04 -5.52
N ASP A 264 -11.75 -30.17 -5.78
CA ASP A 264 -12.65 -30.77 -4.80
C ASP A 264 -11.89 -31.21 -3.53
N ALA A 265 -12.27 -30.62 -2.40
CA ALA A 265 -11.73 -30.94 -1.08
C ALA A 265 -12.53 -32.03 -0.36
N CYS A 266 -13.66 -32.48 -0.93
CA CYS A 266 -14.48 -33.53 -0.36
C CYS A 266 -13.81 -34.90 -0.51
N GLN A 267 -13.55 -35.55 0.63
CA GLN A 267 -13.01 -36.90 0.72
C GLN A 267 -13.97 -37.78 1.53
N PRO A 268 -13.88 -39.13 1.45
CA PRO A 268 -14.69 -40.02 2.27
C PRO A 268 -14.47 -39.73 3.76
N GLY A 269 -15.49 -39.20 4.44
CA GLY A 269 -15.42 -38.81 5.87
C GLY A 269 -15.23 -37.31 6.14
N SER A 270 -15.09 -36.45 5.12
CA SER A 270 -15.00 -34.99 5.29
C SER A 270 -16.28 -34.36 5.85
N CYS A 271 -17.43 -35.02 5.68
CA CYS A 271 -18.74 -34.58 6.16
C CYS A 271 -19.49 -35.71 6.86
N HIS A 272 -20.46 -35.32 7.68
CA HIS A 272 -21.38 -36.27 8.33
C HIS A 272 -22.22 -37.04 7.28
N ARG A 273 -22.57 -38.29 7.58
CA ARG A 273 -23.33 -39.19 6.69
C ARG A 273 -24.70 -38.64 6.25
N ASN A 274 -25.24 -37.65 6.96
CA ASN A 274 -26.54 -37.01 6.70
C ASN A 274 -26.41 -35.57 6.19
N ALA A 275 -25.26 -35.17 5.68
CA ALA A 275 -25.02 -33.86 5.08
C ALA A 275 -24.35 -34.01 3.71
N ASN A 276 -24.69 -33.13 2.77
CA ASN A 276 -23.97 -33.05 1.51
C ASN A 276 -22.63 -32.30 1.72
N CYS A 277 -21.55 -32.80 1.13
CA CYS A 277 -20.25 -32.13 1.16
C CYS A 277 -20.13 -31.21 -0.05
N THR A 278 -19.87 -29.93 0.20
CA THR A 278 -19.52 -28.97 -0.84
C THR A 278 -18.19 -28.31 -0.48
N THR A 279 -17.36 -28.03 -1.47
CA THR A 279 -16.13 -27.26 -1.24
C THR A 279 -16.49 -25.78 -1.16
N ALA A 280 -16.31 -25.16 0.02
CA ALA A 280 -16.62 -23.75 0.26
C ALA A 280 -15.47 -22.79 -0.09
N GLY A 281 -14.25 -23.34 -0.22
CA GLY A 281 -13.06 -22.58 -0.57
C GLY A 281 -11.82 -23.49 -0.66
N PRO A 282 -10.63 -22.95 -0.90
CA PRO A 282 -9.41 -23.73 -1.10
C PRO A 282 -9.12 -24.61 0.12
N GLY A 283 -9.31 -25.92 -0.01
CA GLY A 283 -9.14 -26.88 1.09
C GLY A 283 -10.20 -26.79 2.20
N GLN A 284 -11.27 -26.02 2.01
CA GLN A 284 -12.35 -25.88 2.99
C GLN A 284 -13.61 -26.62 2.54
N VAL A 285 -14.10 -27.51 3.41
CA VAL A 285 -15.35 -28.24 3.19
C VAL A 285 -16.50 -27.60 3.98
N GLN A 286 -17.69 -27.61 3.41
CA GLN A 286 -18.92 -27.18 4.04
C GLN A 286 -19.93 -28.33 3.99
N SER A 287 -20.52 -28.62 5.15
CA SER A 287 -21.57 -29.62 5.28
C SER A 287 -22.92 -28.92 5.15
N VAL A 288 -23.65 -29.20 4.06
CA VAL A 288 -25.00 -28.69 3.84
C VAL A 288 -26.00 -29.74 4.33
N PRO A 289 -26.84 -29.44 5.34
CA PRO A 289 -27.85 -30.39 5.83
C PRO A 289 -28.81 -30.80 4.71
N LEU A 290 -29.10 -32.10 4.59
CA LEU A 290 -30.14 -32.58 3.68
C LEU A 290 -31.50 -32.03 4.14
N PRO A 291 -32.43 -31.68 3.23
CA PRO A 291 -33.74 -31.12 3.57
C PRO A 291 -34.66 -32.19 4.18
N ALA A 292 -34.38 -32.55 5.44
CA ALA A 292 -35.27 -33.20 6.39
C ALA A 292 -34.54 -33.33 7.74
N SER A 293 -34.56 -32.28 8.57
CA SER A 293 -34.60 -32.32 10.07
C SER A 293 -34.37 -30.92 10.65
N PRO A 294 -35.16 -30.46 11.64
CA PRO A 294 -35.01 -29.16 12.26
C PRO A 294 -33.96 -29.20 13.38
N GLN A 295 -33.32 -28.04 13.59
CA GLN A 295 -32.35 -27.68 14.64
C GLN A 295 -30.87 -27.74 14.21
N LEU A 296 -30.26 -26.56 14.01
CA LEU A 296 -29.25 -26.04 14.95
C LEU A 296 -28.92 -24.56 14.68
N THR A 297 -28.65 -23.88 15.78
CA THR A 297 -28.49 -22.46 16.09
C THR A 297 -27.35 -21.71 15.39
N HIS A 298 -27.59 -20.44 15.01
CA HIS A 298 -26.58 -19.44 14.62
C HIS A 298 -25.72 -18.98 15.83
N LEU A 299 -24.40 -18.86 15.64
CA LEU A 299 -23.48 -18.08 16.49
C LEU A 299 -23.35 -16.65 15.95
N SER A 300 -23.35 -15.63 16.83
CA SER A 300 -22.62 -14.36 16.61
C SER A 300 -22.31 -13.63 17.93
N CYS A 301 -21.12 -13.01 18.01
CA CYS A 301 -20.53 -12.37 19.20
C CYS A 301 -20.91 -10.88 19.34
N ARG A 302 -21.07 -10.36 20.57
CA ARG A 302 -21.41 -8.94 20.88
C ARG A 302 -20.25 -8.13 21.51
N PHE A 303 -20.19 -6.83 21.16
CA PHE A 303 -19.36 -5.74 21.72
C PHE A 303 -19.87 -5.19 23.07
N LYS A 304 -19.04 -4.39 23.76
CA LYS A 304 -19.19 -3.96 25.16
C LYS A 304 -19.43 -2.45 25.31
N SER A 305 -20.58 -2.06 25.89
CA SER A 305 -20.92 -0.73 26.44
C SER A 305 -21.63 -0.91 27.80
N ARG A 306 -21.56 0.09 28.69
CA ARG A 306 -22.33 0.11 29.94
C ARG A 306 -23.81 0.36 29.60
N VAL A 307 -24.64 -0.65 29.80
CA VAL A 307 -26.10 -0.56 29.63
C VAL A 307 -26.72 -0.55 31.02
N PHE A 308 -27.48 0.50 31.30
CA PHE A 308 -28.33 0.59 32.48
C PHE A 308 -29.71 0.04 32.11
N SER A 309 -30.25 -0.84 32.95
CA SER A 309 -31.64 -1.30 32.82
C SER A 309 -32.44 -0.62 33.93
N GLY A 310 -33.33 0.29 33.53
CA GLY A 310 -34.33 0.92 34.40
C GLY A 310 -35.56 0.04 34.60
#